data_AF-A0A820LJ05-F1
#
_entry.id   AF-A0A820LJ05-F1
#
_cell.length_a   1.000
_cell.length_b   1.000
_cell.length_c   1.000
_cell.angle_alpha   90.00
_cell.angle_beta   90.00
_cell.angle_gamma   90.00
#
_symmetry.space_group_name_H-M   'P 1'
#
loop_
_entity.id
_entity.type
_entity.pdbx_description
1 polymer ?
#
loop_
_entity_poly.entity_id
_entity_poly.type
_entity_poly.pdbx_seq_one_letter_code
_entity_poly.pdbx_strand_id
1 'polypeptide(L)'
;MRDLFFFICFILVFLCGFSITSWSLITSASQINWIYDDDGQLLNVTVSVDRKSAWTWKLLRDIAHYGVWKVFGQVDPIVGTDSYSNMAFVLAIIFVAIANILLLNVLIALFNVTIQNVQEQSHNLWRYQRFSIVNEFSKKSPLPPPFSLIYHFFRFLRFLIVHIKLWKNRYVL
;
A
#
# COMPACT_ATOMS: atom_id res chain seq x y z
N MET A 1 -6.26 -7.79 -6.72
CA MET A 1 -6.60 -6.67 -5.81
C MET A 1 -7.63 -7.05 -4.74
N ARG A 2 -8.71 -7.77 -5.08
CA ARG A 2 -9.70 -8.23 -4.10
C ARG A 2 -9.08 -9.12 -2.99
N ASP A 3 -8.22 -10.06 -3.38
CA ASP A 3 -7.62 -10.99 -2.41
C ASP A 3 -6.63 -10.29 -1.47
N LEU A 4 -5.93 -9.28 -2.01
CA LEU A 4 -5.10 -8.37 -1.22
C LEU A 4 -5.91 -7.54 -0.23
N PHE A 5 -7.08 -7.03 -0.63
CA PHE A 5 -7.93 -6.28 0.27
C PHE A 5 -8.36 -7.12 1.47
N PHE A 6 -8.82 -8.35 1.24
CA PHE A 6 -9.19 -9.26 2.32
C PHE A 6 -8.00 -9.60 3.24
N PHE A 7 -6.83 -9.79 2.66
CA PHE A 7 -5.62 -10.07 3.42
C PHE A 7 -5.18 -8.87 4.28
N ILE A 8 -5.24 -7.65 3.74
CA ILE A 8 -4.94 -6.43 4.51
C ILE A 8 -5.96 -6.25 5.63
N CYS A 9 -7.25 -6.50 5.39
CA CYS A 9 -8.26 -6.49 6.44
C CYS A 9 -7.94 -7.48 7.56
N PHE A 10 -7.51 -8.69 7.21
CA PHE A 10 -7.09 -9.70 8.19
C PHE A 10 -5.88 -9.22 9.02
N ILE A 11 -4.86 -8.64 8.37
CA ILE A 11 -3.72 -8.02 9.06
C ILE A 11 -4.17 -6.91 10.01
N LEU A 12 -5.06 -6.02 9.57
CA LEU A 12 -5.52 -4.89 10.38
C LEU A 12 -6.27 -5.38 11.63
N VAL A 13 -7.13 -6.39 11.51
CA VAL A 13 -7.83 -6.98 12.66
C VAL A 13 -6.82 -7.61 13.63
N PHE A 14 -5.86 -8.37 13.12
CA PHE A 14 -4.83 -9.00 13.95
C PHE A 14 -3.94 -7.97 14.66
N LEU A 15 -3.53 -6.90 13.95
CA LEU A 15 -2.75 -5.81 14.51
C LEU A 15 -3.51 -5.04 15.58
N CYS A 16 -4.76 -4.69 15.33
CA CYS A 16 -5.59 -3.97 16.31
C CYS A 16 -5.73 -4.80 17.60
N GLY A 17 -6.00 -6.10 17.49
CA GLY A 17 -6.08 -6.99 18.65
C GLY A 17 -4.80 -7.00 19.48
N PHE A 18 -3.66 -7.27 18.84
CA PHE A 18 -2.36 -7.26 19.51
C PHE A 18 -2.01 -5.91 20.14
N SER A 19 -2.28 -4.82 19.42
CA SER A 19 -1.96 -3.46 19.86
C SER A 19 -2.74 -3.08 21.11
N ILE A 20 -4.05 -3.36 21.12
CA ILE A 20 -4.93 -3.07 22.26
C ILE A 20 -4.51 -3.89 23.47
N THR A 21 -4.28 -5.20 23.31
CA THR A 21 -3.87 -6.07 24.41
C THR A 21 -2.53 -5.65 24.99
N SER A 22 -1.54 -5.36 24.14
CA SER A 22 -0.20 -4.97 24.59
C SER A 22 -0.21 -3.61 25.28
N TRP A 23 -0.93 -2.63 24.72
CA TRP A 23 -1.06 -1.31 25.34
C TRP A 23 -1.74 -1.36 26.71
N SER A 24 -2.75 -2.23 26.85
CA SER A 24 -3.43 -2.48 28.12
C SER A 24 -2.49 -3.05 29.19
N LEU A 25 -1.68 -4.06 28.82
CA LEU A 25 -0.71 -4.68 29.72
C LEU A 25 0.36 -3.68 30.18
N ILE A 26 0.89 -2.87 29.26
CA ILE A 26 1.96 -1.91 29.56
C ILE A 26 1.44 -0.74 30.40
N THR A 27 0.22 -0.26 30.12
CA THR A 27 -0.41 0.80 30.94
C THR A 27 -0.65 0.33 32.37
N SER A 28 -0.83 -0.97 32.56
CA SER A 28 -0.99 -1.58 33.89
C SER A 28 0.36 -1.80 34.59
N ALA A 29 1.41 -2.14 33.82
CA ALA A 29 2.78 -2.28 34.32
C ALA A 29 3.44 -0.93 34.68
N SER A 30 3.16 0.14 33.92
CA SER A 30 3.81 1.44 34.07
C SER A 30 3.32 2.29 35.25
N GLN A 31 2.47 1.73 36.13
CA GLN A 31 1.99 2.43 37.32
C GLN A 31 3.04 2.54 38.44
N ILE A 32 4.17 1.83 38.33
CA ILE A 32 5.22 1.81 39.34
C ILE A 32 6.52 2.31 38.70
N ASN A 33 6.98 3.50 39.07
CA ASN A 33 8.27 4.03 38.67
C ASN A 33 9.19 4.08 39.89
N TRP A 34 10.36 3.47 39.79
CA TRP A 34 11.36 3.47 40.86
C TRP A 34 12.23 4.71 40.72
N ILE A 35 12.19 5.60 41.71
CA ILE A 35 13.08 6.75 41.80
C ILE A 35 14.04 6.46 42.96
N TYR A 36 15.33 6.72 42.74
CA TYR A 36 16.30 6.72 43.82
C TYR A 36 16.15 8.04 44.57
N ASP A 37 15.92 7.96 45.87
CA ASP A 37 16.01 9.12 46.76
C ASP A 37 17.42 9.72 46.70
N ASP A 38 17.59 10.97 47.12
CA ASP A 38 18.92 11.61 47.18
C ASP A 38 19.90 10.82 48.08
N ASP A 39 19.36 10.03 49.01
CA ASP A 39 20.08 9.09 49.88
C ASP A 39 20.29 7.68 49.27
N GLY A 40 19.89 7.46 48.01
CA GLY A 40 20.03 6.20 47.27
C GLY A 40 19.01 5.11 47.64
N GLN A 41 18.00 5.43 48.45
CA GLN A 41 16.90 4.51 48.80
C GLN A 41 15.92 4.36 47.62
N LEU A 42 15.41 3.15 47.39
CA LEU A 42 14.42 2.90 46.35
C LEU A 42 13.03 3.35 46.81
N LEU A 43 12.50 4.42 46.21
CA LEU A 43 11.14 4.88 46.45
C LEU A 43 10.21 4.41 45.33
N ASN A 44 9.07 3.83 45.74
CA ASN A 44 8.01 3.36 44.86
C ASN A 44 7.03 4.51 44.58
N VAL A 45 7.27 5.26 43.50
CA VAL A 45 6.40 6.36 43.09
C VAL A 45 5.34 5.84 42.13
N THR A 46 4.07 5.98 42.50
CA THR A 46 2.95 5.65 41.63
C THR A 46 2.66 6.82 40.70
N VAL A 47 2.99 6.65 39.42
CA VAL A 47 2.69 7.66 38.39
C VAL A 47 1.22 7.51 38.00
N SER A 48 0.42 8.53 38.28
CA SER A 48 -0.97 8.60 37.84
C SER A 48 -1.03 8.80 36.32
N VAL A 49 -1.24 7.71 35.58
CA VAL A 49 -1.54 7.78 34.15
C VAL A 49 -2.88 8.52 33.99
N ASP A 50 -2.84 9.71 33.39
CA ASP A 50 -4.04 10.53 33.16
C ASP A 50 -5.01 9.79 32.23
N ARG A 51 -6.08 9.26 32.82
CA ARG A 51 -7.07 8.43 32.15
C ARG A 51 -8.09 9.26 31.35
N LYS A 52 -8.07 10.61 31.44
CA LYS A 52 -9.00 11.49 30.70
C LYS A 52 -8.75 11.50 29.19
N SER A 53 -7.59 11.06 28.71
CA SER A 53 -7.28 10.96 27.27
C SER A 53 -7.68 9.62 26.63
N ALA A 54 -8.53 8.82 27.30
CA ALA A 54 -8.96 7.49 26.86
C ALA A 54 -9.58 7.45 25.45
N TRP A 55 -10.10 8.59 24.96
CA TRP A 55 -10.71 8.75 23.63
C TRP A 55 -9.98 9.76 22.74
N THR A 56 -8.78 10.19 23.12
CA THR A 56 -8.02 11.15 22.33
C THR A 56 -7.31 10.46 21.17
N TRP A 57 -7.20 11.14 20.01
CA TRP A 57 -6.39 10.71 18.87
C TRP A 57 -4.97 10.26 19.23
N LYS A 58 -4.43 10.81 20.33
CA LYS A 58 -3.17 10.39 20.94
C LYS A 58 -3.15 8.90 21.29
N LEU A 59 -4.16 8.39 21.99
CA LEU A 59 -4.24 6.98 22.37
C LEU A 59 -4.35 6.07 21.14
N LEU A 60 -5.20 6.41 20.17
CA LEU A 60 -5.35 5.61 18.95
C LEU A 60 -4.03 5.50 18.19
N ARG A 61 -3.33 6.63 18.02
CA ARG A 61 -2.02 6.67 17.37
C ARG A 61 -1.02 5.85 18.16
N ASP A 62 -0.96 5.99 19.48
CA ASP A 62 0.07 5.33 20.30
C ASP A 62 -0.13 3.79 20.29
N ILE A 63 -1.38 3.32 20.35
CA ILE A 63 -1.74 1.91 20.17
C ILE A 63 -1.32 1.42 18.77
N ALA A 64 -1.74 2.11 17.72
CA ALA A 64 -1.46 1.70 16.34
C ALA A 64 0.05 1.70 16.04
N HIS A 65 0.76 2.74 16.48
CA HIS A 65 2.20 2.86 16.34
C HIS A 65 2.89 1.68 17.02
N TYR A 66 2.55 1.38 18.28
CA TYR A 66 3.16 0.28 19.02
C TYR A 66 3.02 -1.08 18.31
N GLY A 67 1.84 -1.39 17.77
CA GLY A 67 1.65 -2.64 17.02
C GLY A 67 2.40 -2.70 15.70
N VAL A 68 2.35 -1.62 14.92
CA VAL A 68 2.95 -1.56 13.58
C VAL A 68 4.47 -1.67 13.65
N TRP A 69 5.13 -0.92 14.53
CA TRP A 69 6.59 -0.95 14.64
C TRP A 69 7.12 -2.31 15.08
N LYS A 70 6.35 -3.07 15.87
CA LYS A 70 6.73 -4.43 16.26
C LYS A 70 6.71 -5.44 15.12
N VAL A 71 5.83 -5.28 14.14
CA VAL A 71 5.86 -6.11 12.93
C VAL A 71 7.18 -5.93 12.18
N PHE A 72 7.68 -4.70 12.13
CA PHE A 72 8.94 -4.37 11.47
C PHE A 72 10.19 -4.69 12.31
N GLY A 73 10.03 -5.34 13.46
CA GLY A 73 11.14 -5.75 14.31
C GLY A 73 11.68 -4.67 15.24
N GLN A 74 11.03 -3.50 15.30
CA GLN A 74 11.33 -2.49 16.31
C GLN A 74 10.65 -2.91 17.62
N VAL A 75 11.41 -3.61 18.47
CA VAL A 75 10.97 -4.05 19.78
C VAL A 75 11.73 -3.27 20.84
N ASP A 76 11.05 -2.32 21.47
CA ASP A 76 11.64 -1.59 22.59
C ASP A 76 11.85 -2.56 23.78
N PRO A 77 12.99 -2.46 24.50
CA PRO A 77 13.24 -3.30 25.67
C PRO A 77 12.21 -3.00 26.74
N ILE A 78 11.41 -4.01 27.10
CA ILE A 78 10.44 -3.89 28.19
C ILE A 78 11.22 -4.02 29.50
N VAL A 79 11.52 -2.88 30.13
CA VAL A 79 12.23 -2.83 31.41
C VAL A 79 11.20 -2.86 32.53
N GLY A 80 10.93 -4.04 33.08
CA GLY A 80 10.05 -4.23 34.24
C GLY A 80 10.16 -5.65 34.78
N THR A 81 10.21 -5.81 36.10
CA THR A 81 10.29 -7.12 36.78
C THR A 81 8.93 -7.67 37.20
N ASP A 82 7.86 -7.00 36.81
CA ASP A 82 6.49 -7.36 37.14
C ASP A 82 5.94 -8.48 36.23
N SER A 83 4.88 -9.16 36.68
CA SER A 83 4.29 -10.25 35.88
C SER A 83 3.71 -9.75 34.54
N TYR A 84 3.24 -8.50 34.48
CA TYR A 84 2.63 -7.94 33.27
C TYR A 84 3.65 -7.62 32.19
N SER A 85 4.83 -7.09 32.55
CA SER A 85 5.94 -6.87 31.62
C SER A 85 6.40 -8.18 30.96
N ASN A 86 6.55 -9.24 31.75
CA ASN A 86 6.96 -10.56 31.27
C ASN A 86 5.92 -11.16 30.31
N MET A 87 4.63 -11.03 30.64
CA MET A 87 3.54 -11.46 29.76
C MET A 87 3.52 -10.67 28.43
N ALA A 88 3.71 -9.35 28.49
CA ALA A 88 3.77 -8.50 27.31
C ALA A 88 4.98 -8.84 26.42
N PHE A 89 6.11 -9.21 27.01
CA PHE A 89 7.30 -9.65 26.28
C PHE A 89 7.08 -10.97 25.56
N VAL A 90 6.55 -11.99 26.26
CA VAL A 90 6.22 -13.29 25.65
C VAL A 90 5.20 -13.13 24.52
N LEU A 91 4.16 -12.32 24.74
CA LEU A 91 3.15 -12.01 23.73
C LEU A 91 3.76 -11.32 22.49
N ALA A 92 4.71 -10.41 22.69
CA ALA A 92 5.42 -9.76 21.59
C ALA A 92 6.26 -10.75 20.78
N ILE A 93 6.97 -11.69 21.42
CA ILE A 93 7.76 -12.71 20.70
C ILE A 93 6.86 -13.60 19.85
N ILE A 94 5.78 -14.12 20.43
CA ILE A 94 4.83 -14.98 19.73
C ILE A 94 4.20 -14.21 18.56
N PHE A 95 3.82 -12.96 18.78
CA PHE A 95 3.25 -12.11 17.75
C PHE A 95 4.22 -11.89 16.58
N VAL A 96 5.47 -11.53 16.86
CA VAL A 96 6.49 -11.30 15.82
C VAL A 96 6.76 -12.60 15.03
N ALA A 97 6.81 -13.75 15.71
CA ALA A 97 6.96 -15.05 15.05
C ALA A 97 5.78 -15.33 14.11
N ILE A 98 4.54 -15.13 14.55
CA ILE A 98 3.35 -15.34 13.72
C ILE A 98 3.31 -14.34 12.56
N ALA A 99 3.57 -13.05 12.81
CA ALA A 99 3.57 -12.00 11.79
C ALA A 99 4.61 -12.27 10.69
N ASN A 100 5.84 -12.60 11.09
CA ASN A 100 6.95 -12.72 10.16
C ASN A 100 7.04 -14.09 9.49
N ILE A 101 6.66 -15.18 10.17
CA ILE A 101 6.78 -16.55 9.64
C ILE A 101 5.49 -16.99 8.94
N LEU A 102 4.32 -16.62 9.45
CA LEU A 102 3.05 -17.04 8.87
C LEU A 102 2.45 -15.97 7.96
N LEU A 103 2.19 -14.77 8.48
CA LEU A 103 1.44 -13.76 7.72
C LEU A 103 2.23 -13.23 6.51
N LEU A 104 3.49 -12.81 6.67
CA LEU A 104 4.29 -12.31 5.56
C LEU A 104 4.53 -13.37 4.48
N ASN A 105 4.82 -14.61 4.86
CA ASN A 105 5.05 -15.69 3.89
C ASN A 105 3.78 -16.03 3.10
N VAL A 106 2.62 -16.03 3.76
CA VAL A 106 1.33 -16.21 3.07
C VAL A 106 1.02 -15.01 2.17
N LEU A 107 1.32 -13.77 2.60
CA LEU A 107 1.14 -12.58 1.77
C LEU A 107 1.93 -12.68 0.46
N ILE A 108 3.21 -13.02 0.57
CA ILE A 108 4.10 -13.16 -0.57
C ILE A 108 3.60 -14.27 -1.49
N ALA A 109 3.13 -15.39 -0.93
CA ALA A 109 2.54 -16.48 -1.72
C ALA A 109 1.29 -16.03 -2.50
N LEU A 110 0.35 -15.31 -1.85
CA LEU A 110 -0.85 -14.79 -2.49
C LEU A 110 -0.53 -13.75 -3.58
N PHE A 111 0.49 -12.92 -3.35
CA PHE A 111 0.99 -12.01 -4.37
C PHE A 111 1.55 -12.75 -5.56
N ASN A 112 2.39 -13.77 -5.36
CA ASN A 112 2.97 -14.54 -6.44
C ASN A 112 1.89 -15.19 -7.31
N VAL A 113 0.86 -15.79 -6.71
CA VAL A 113 -0.28 -16.36 -7.44
C VAL A 113 -1.03 -15.29 -8.23
N THR A 114 -1.32 -14.15 -7.61
CA THR A 114 -2.05 -13.07 -8.28
C THR A 114 -1.23 -12.46 -9.42
N ILE A 115 0.07 -12.26 -9.23
CA ILE A 115 0.98 -11.72 -10.25
C ILE A 115 1.05 -12.67 -11.44
N GLN A 116 1.17 -13.98 -11.22
CA GLN A 116 1.15 -14.97 -12.30
C GLN A 116 -0.14 -14.91 -13.11
N ASN A 117 -1.29 -14.94 -12.44
CA ASN A 117 -2.60 -14.86 -13.09
C ASN A 117 -2.80 -13.55 -13.86
N VAL A 118 -2.35 -12.42 -13.30
CA VAL A 118 -2.45 -11.11 -13.94
C VAL A 118 -1.47 -11.01 -15.10
N GLN A 119 -0.25 -11.53 -14.98
CA GLN A 119 0.79 -11.44 -15.99
C GLN A 119 0.36 -12.11 -17.31
N GLU A 120 -0.31 -13.26 -17.25
CA GLU A 120 -0.86 -13.93 -18.44
C GLU A 120 -1.89 -13.06 -19.17
N GLN A 121 -2.82 -12.45 -18.43
CA GLN A 121 -3.84 -11.55 -18.97
C GLN A 121 -3.24 -10.22 -19.45
N SER A 122 -2.27 -9.68 -18.70
CA SER A 122 -1.57 -8.44 -19.00
C SER A 122 -0.73 -8.54 -20.26
N HIS A 123 -0.12 -9.69 -20.57
CA HIS A 123 0.61 -9.87 -21.82
C HIS A 123 -0.32 -9.78 -23.04
N ASN A 124 -1.50 -10.41 -22.96
CA ASN A 124 -2.51 -10.30 -24.02
C ASN A 124 -3.05 -8.87 -24.14
N LEU A 125 -3.33 -8.22 -23.01
CA LEU A 125 -3.76 -6.82 -22.98
C LEU A 125 -2.67 -5.88 -23.55
N TRP A 126 -1.40 -6.10 -23.22
CA TRP A 126 -0.28 -5.33 -23.74
C TRP A 126 -0.15 -5.50 -25.26
N ARG A 127 -0.32 -6.71 -25.79
CA ARG A 127 -0.35 -6.95 -27.23
C ARG A 127 -1.52 -6.23 -27.90
N TYR A 128 -2.70 -6.24 -27.28
CA TYR A 128 -3.88 -5.51 -27.78
C TYR A 128 -3.67 -4.00 -27.74
N GLN A 129 -3.14 -3.46 -26.64
CA GLN A 129 -2.80 -2.04 -26.51
C GLN A 129 -1.75 -1.63 -27.55
N ARG A 130 -0.71 -2.45 -27.74
CA ARG A 130 0.33 -2.22 -28.75
C ARG A 130 -0.27 -2.20 -30.15
N PHE A 131 -1.15 -3.14 -30.47
CA PHE A 131 -1.85 -3.14 -31.75
C PHE A 131 -2.75 -1.91 -31.91
N SER A 132 -3.51 -1.54 -30.89
CA SER A 132 -4.36 -0.35 -30.90
C SER A 132 -3.55 0.92 -31.18
N ILE A 133 -2.42 1.08 -30.47
CA ILE A 133 -1.49 2.19 -30.66
C ILE A 133 -0.93 2.20 -32.09
N VAL A 134 -0.43 1.08 -32.59
CA VAL A 134 0.11 0.97 -33.95
C VAL A 134 -0.96 1.25 -35.00
N ASN A 135 -2.18 0.74 -34.81
CA ASN A 135 -3.32 0.99 -35.69
C ASN A 135 -3.75 2.47 -35.68
N GLU A 136 -3.70 3.12 -34.53
CA GLU A 136 -3.94 4.55 -34.40
C GLU A 136 -2.85 5.37 -35.13
N PHE A 137 -1.58 5.01 -34.96
CA PHE A 137 -0.46 5.65 -35.66
C PHE A 137 -0.50 5.42 -37.18
N SER A 138 -0.89 4.24 -37.64
CA SER A 138 -1.01 3.93 -39.08
C SER A 138 -2.11 4.75 -39.77
N LYS A 139 -3.14 5.18 -39.04
CA LYS A 139 -4.22 6.02 -39.57
C LYS A 139 -3.90 7.51 -39.49
N LYS A 140 -3.01 7.91 -38.57
CA LYS A 140 -2.52 9.28 -38.46
C LYS A 140 -1.50 9.58 -39.56
N SER A 141 -1.42 10.86 -39.94
CA SER A 141 -0.40 11.32 -40.88
C SER A 141 1.00 11.06 -40.29
N PRO A 142 1.99 10.60 -41.08
CA PRO A 142 3.32 10.26 -40.58
C PRO A 142 4.15 11.48 -40.13
N LEU A 143 3.62 12.71 -40.28
CA LEU A 143 4.30 13.93 -39.89
C LEU A 143 3.96 14.31 -38.44
N PRO A 144 4.93 14.85 -37.67
CA PRO A 144 4.68 15.32 -36.31
C PRO A 144 3.58 16.40 -36.31
N PRO A 145 2.87 16.59 -35.17
CA PRO A 145 1.69 17.44 -35.05
C PRO A 145 1.74 18.79 -35.81
N PRO A 146 2.85 19.56 -35.83
CA PRO A 146 2.91 20.83 -36.56
C PRO A 146 2.78 20.71 -38.09
N PHE A 147 3.18 19.61 -38.73
CA PHE A 147 3.15 19.47 -40.20
C PHE A 147 1.99 18.61 -40.74
N SER A 148 1.11 18.12 -39.85
CA SER A 148 -0.06 17.31 -40.23
C SER A 148 -1.03 18.03 -41.18
N LEU A 149 -1.19 19.35 -41.01
CA LEU A 149 -2.05 20.20 -41.86
C LEU A 149 -1.65 20.19 -43.33
N ILE A 150 -0.34 20.22 -43.62
CA ILE A 150 0.20 20.25 -44.99
C ILE A 150 -0.11 18.93 -45.71
N TYR A 151 0.01 17.80 -45.01
CA TYR A 151 -0.33 16.49 -45.56
C TYR A 151 -1.82 16.37 -45.90
N HIS A 152 -2.70 16.85 -45.02
CA HIS A 152 -4.14 16.88 -45.28
C HIS A 152 -4.50 17.78 -46.46
N PHE A 153 -3.82 18.93 -46.61
CA PHE A 153 -4.00 19.85 -47.73
C PHE A 153 -3.60 19.23 -49.08
N PHE A 154 -2.44 18.60 -49.18
CA PHE A 154 -2.01 17.92 -50.42
C PHE A 154 -2.92 16.74 -50.80
N ARG A 155 -3.39 15.97 -49.82
CA ARG A 155 -4.34 14.88 -50.07
C ARG A 155 -5.69 15.41 -50.58
N PHE A 156 -6.16 16.54 -50.05
CA PHE A 156 -7.38 17.20 -50.53
C PHE A 156 -7.23 17.76 -51.95
N LEU A 157 -6.11 18.41 -52.27
CA LEU A 157 -5.81 18.89 -53.62
C LEU A 157 -5.78 17.75 -54.64
N ARG A 158 -5.12 16.63 -54.31
CA ARG A 158 -5.07 15.46 -55.19
C ARG A 158 -6.47 14.88 -55.43
N PHE A 159 -7.32 14.84 -54.41
CA PHE A 159 -8.71 14.40 -54.55
C PHE A 159 -9.49 15.30 -55.53
N LEU A 160 -9.40 16.62 -55.37
CA LEU A 160 -10.02 17.60 -56.27
C LEU A 160 -9.57 17.44 -57.72
N ILE A 161 -8.26 17.30 -57.97
CA ILE A 161 -7.72 17.15 -59.32
C ILE A 161 -8.25 15.89 -60.00
N VAL A 162 -8.27 14.76 -59.27
CA VAL A 162 -8.83 13.50 -59.80
C VAL A 162 -10.33 13.64 -60.06
N HIS A 163 -11.07 14.28 -59.16
CA HIS A 163 -12.51 14.44 -59.31
C HIS A 163 -12.88 15.33 -60.50
N ILE A 164 -12.16 16.44 -60.70
CA ILE A 164 -12.32 17.34 -61.84
C ILE A 164 -11.96 16.62 -63.15
N LYS A 165 -10.90 15.80 -63.14
CA LYS A 165 -10.49 15.01 -64.31
C LYS A 165 -11.55 13.96 -64.69
N LEU A 166 -12.14 13.29 -63.70
CA LEU A 166 -13.23 12.33 -63.91
C LEU A 166 -14.53 13.02 -64.36
N TRP A 167 -14.84 14.21 -63.84
CA TRP A 167 -15.97 15.01 -64.31
C TRP A 167 -15.78 15.38 -65.77
N LYS A 168 -14.62 15.94 -66.14
CA LYS A 168 -14.33 16.33 -67.53
C LYS A 168 -14.43 15.15 -68.52
N ASN A 169 -14.03 13.94 -68.11
CA ASN A 169 -14.10 12.76 -68.96
C ASN A 169 -15.52 12.17 -69.11
N ARG A 170 -16.48 12.57 -68.25
CA ARG A 170 -17.88 12.14 -68.32
C ARG A 170 -18.76 12.98 -69.25
N TYR A 171 -18.27 14.11 -69.76
CA TYR A 171 -19.01 15.01 -70.69
C TYR A 171 -18.51 14.94 -72.14
N VAL A 172 -17.65 13.97 -72.48
CA VAL A 172 -17.06 13.81 -73.83
C VAL A 172 -17.46 12.46 -74.46
N LEU A 173 -18.61 11.89 -74.02
CA LEU A 173 -19.29 10.78 -74.69
C LEU A 173 -20.60 11.29 -75.29
#